data_AF-A0A8S2VDV8-F1
#
_entry.id   AF-A0A8S2VDV8-F1
#
_cell.length_a   1.000
_cell.length_b   1.000
_cell.length_c   1.000
_cell.angle_alpha   90.00
_cell.angle_beta   90.00
_cell.angle_gamma   90.00
#
_symmetry.space_group_name_H-M   'P 1'
#
loop_
_entity.id
_entity.type
_entity.pdbx_description
1 polymer ?
#
loop_
_entity_poly.entity_id
_entity_poly.type
_entity_poly.pdbx_seq_one_letter_code
_entity_poly.pdbx_strand_id
1 'polypeptide(L)'
;QFGVVGTLTSSKPGTRSIGLRADMDALELIEKCDVPYVSTKSGIMHACGHDGHTTMLLGAAKYLAEHRDSFCGTVQFIFQPG
;
A
#
# COMPACT_ATOMS: atom_id res chain seq x y z
N GLN A 1 13.60 7.66 -6.55
CA GLN A 1 12.40 7.05 -5.95
C GLN A 1 12.60 5.55 -5.86
N PHE A 2 11.92 4.87 -4.94
CA PHE A 2 11.96 3.41 -4.77
C PHE A 2 10.53 2.87 -4.69
N GLY A 3 10.32 1.65 -5.18
CA GLY A 3 9.09 0.89 -4.97
C GLY A 3 9.33 -0.29 -4.05
N VAL A 4 8.25 -0.88 -3.53
CA VAL A 4 8.31 -2.04 -2.64
C VAL A 4 7.37 -3.13 -3.12
N VAL A 5 7.84 -4.37 -3.17
CA VAL A 5 7.01 -5.54 -3.45
C VAL A 5 7.13 -6.52 -2.29
N GLY A 6 6.00 -6.85 -1.67
CA GLY A 6 5.90 -7.88 -0.65
C GLY A 6 5.26 -9.15 -1.22
N THR A 7 5.83 -10.32 -0.92
CA THR A 7 5.30 -11.61 -1.36
C THR A 7 4.75 -12.39 -0.16
N LEU A 8 3.52 -12.86 -0.26
CA LEU A 8 2.90 -13.72 0.75
C LEU A 8 2.36 -15.01 0.11
N THR A 9 2.98 -16.13 0.45
CA THR A 9 2.48 -17.46 0.06
C THR A 9 1.57 -18.01 1.16
N SER A 10 0.39 -18.47 0.77
CA SER A 10 -0.56 -19.19 1.63
C SER A 10 0.07 -20.43 2.28
N SER A 11 -0.55 -20.91 3.36
CA SER A 11 -0.26 -22.25 3.92
C SER A 11 -0.97 -23.39 3.18
N LYS A 12 -2.01 -23.09 2.39
CA LYS A 12 -2.72 -24.04 1.54
C LYS A 12 -2.08 -24.16 0.15
N PRO A 13 -2.12 -25.35 -0.47
CA PRO A 13 -1.53 -25.56 -1.78
C PRO A 13 -2.24 -24.73 -2.86
N GLY A 14 -1.44 -24.16 -3.76
CA GLY A 14 -1.94 -23.41 -4.91
C GLY A 14 -0.78 -22.83 -5.71
N THR A 15 -0.92 -22.78 -7.03
CA THR A 15 0.11 -22.28 -7.95
C THR A 15 -0.22 -20.91 -8.54
N ARG A 16 -1.46 -20.43 -8.34
CA ARG A 16 -1.92 -19.15 -8.87
C ARG A 16 -1.44 -18.00 -7.99
N SER A 17 -1.29 -16.83 -8.61
CA SER A 17 -0.89 -15.60 -7.92
C SER A 17 -1.81 -14.43 -8.31
N ILE A 18 -1.99 -13.49 -7.39
CA ILE A 18 -2.68 -12.21 -7.64
C ILE A 18 -1.83 -11.03 -7.13
N GLY A 19 -1.89 -9.91 -7.85
CA GLY A 19 -1.26 -8.65 -7.43
C GLY A 19 -2.29 -7.68 -6.86
N LEU A 20 -2.00 -7.11 -5.70
CA LEU A 20 -2.74 -6.00 -5.10
C LEU A 20 -1.81 -4.79 -5.08
N ARG A 21 -2.24 -3.67 -5.66
CA ARG A 21 -1.38 -2.51 -5.95
C ARG A 21 -1.90 -1.24 -5.31
N ALA A 22 -0.98 -0.44 -4.77
CA ALA A 22 -1.21 0.91 -4.26
C ALA A 22 -0.11 1.86 -4.74
N ASP A 23 -0.53 3.02 -5.19
CA ASP A 23 0.26 4.20 -5.51
C ASP A 23 0.81 4.81 -4.20
N MET A 24 2.02 5.35 -4.22
CA MET A 24 2.68 5.88 -3.00
C MET A 24 3.21 7.31 -3.12
N ASP A 25 3.09 7.94 -4.28
CA ASP A 25 3.62 9.27 -4.55
C ASP A 25 2.73 10.40 -4.01
N ALA A 26 3.32 11.58 -3.87
CA ALA A 26 2.65 12.82 -3.48
C ALA A 26 2.70 13.82 -4.65
N LEU A 27 1.97 14.93 -4.52
CA LEU A 27 1.95 16.00 -5.51
C LEU A 27 2.69 17.24 -5.00
N GLU A 28 3.23 18.03 -5.93
CA GLU A 28 3.75 19.38 -5.66
C GLU A 28 2.60 20.37 -5.45
N LEU A 29 2.02 20.34 -4.25
CA LEU A 29 0.91 21.19 -3.85
C LEU A 29 1.07 21.59 -2.38
N ILE A 30 0.84 22.88 -2.06
CA ILE A 30 0.79 23.36 -0.68
C ILE A 30 -0.49 22.82 -0.02
N GLU A 31 -0.33 22.04 1.04
CA GLU A 31 -1.45 21.60 1.86
C GLU A 31 -2.06 22.78 2.62
N LYS A 32 -3.37 23.00 2.45
CA LYS A 32 -4.12 24.08 3.09
C LYS A 32 -5.06 23.60 4.20
N CYS A 33 -5.06 22.30 4.47
CA CYS A 33 -5.90 21.69 5.48
C CYS A 33 -5.41 22.09 6.87
N ASP A 34 -6.34 22.43 7.77
CA ASP A 34 -6.06 22.67 9.19
C ASP A 34 -6.29 21.38 9.97
N VAL A 35 -5.30 20.48 9.89
CA VAL A 35 -5.34 19.15 10.52
C VAL A 35 -4.01 18.85 11.22
N PRO A 36 -4.03 18.08 12.33
CA PRO A 36 -2.81 17.82 13.11
C PRO A 36 -1.77 16.95 12.37
N TYR A 37 -2.15 16.32 11.26
CA TYR A 37 -1.29 15.45 10.44
C TYR A 37 -0.93 16.07 9.08
N VAL A 38 -1.02 17.39 8.97
CA VAL A 38 -0.60 18.15 7.78
C VAL A 38 0.83 17.79 7.37
N SER A 39 1.12 17.80 6.07
CA SER A 39 2.44 17.56 5.53
C SER A 39 3.48 18.45 6.19
N THR A 40 4.55 17.83 6.68
CA THR A 40 5.71 18.52 7.24
C THR A 40 6.67 19.02 6.15
N LYS A 41 6.40 18.69 4.89
CA LYS A 41 7.17 19.13 3.71
C LYS A 41 6.37 20.21 2.97
N SER A 42 6.77 21.46 3.14
CA SER A 42 6.13 22.59 2.44
C SER A 42 6.11 22.38 0.92
N GLY A 43 4.95 22.63 0.31
CA GLY A 43 4.76 22.46 -1.13
C GLY A 43 4.55 21.02 -1.61
N ILE A 44 4.50 20.03 -0.71
CA ILE A 44 4.21 18.63 -1.04
C ILE A 44 3.02 18.12 -0.21
N MET A 45 2.06 17.45 -0.85
CA MET A 45 0.89 16.86 -0.18
C MET A 45 0.43 15.56 -0.87
N HIS A 46 -0.06 14.58 -0.11
CA HIS A 46 -0.83 13.45 -0.66
C HIS A 46 -2.28 13.83 -1.02
N ALA A 47 -2.45 14.78 -1.94
CA ALA A 47 -3.77 15.31 -2.30
C ALA A 47 -4.66 14.32 -3.09
N CYS A 48 -4.12 13.20 -3.55
CA CYS A 48 -4.85 12.11 -4.22
C CYS A 48 -5.11 10.90 -3.30
N GLY A 49 -4.74 10.97 -2.01
CA GLY A 49 -5.00 9.89 -1.05
C GLY A 49 -4.08 8.67 -1.18
N HIS A 50 -2.89 8.81 -1.79
CA HIS A 50 -1.93 7.71 -1.97
C HIS A 50 -1.32 7.23 -0.63
N ASP A 51 -1.29 8.10 0.38
CA ASP A 51 -1.07 7.75 1.79
C ASP A 51 -2.15 6.79 2.31
N GLY A 52 -3.42 7.06 1.99
CA GLY A 52 -4.56 6.19 2.28
C GLY A 52 -4.47 4.85 1.55
N HIS A 53 -4.22 4.86 0.24
CA HIS A 53 -4.05 3.63 -0.56
C HIS A 53 -2.94 2.74 0.00
N THR A 54 -1.77 3.33 0.28
CA THR A 54 -0.62 2.63 0.87
C THR A 54 -1.00 2.01 2.23
N THR A 55 -1.66 2.78 3.10
CA THR A 55 -2.10 2.31 4.41
C THR A 55 -3.11 1.16 4.31
N MET A 56 -4.08 1.26 3.41
CA MET A 56 -5.07 0.21 3.18
C MET A 56 -4.43 -1.09 2.67
N LEU A 57 -3.45 -0.99 1.75
CA LEU A 57 -2.75 -2.16 1.25
C LEU A 57 -1.87 -2.82 2.32
N LEU A 58 -1.22 -2.03 3.19
CA LEU A 58 -0.52 -2.55 4.37
C LEU A 58 -1.47 -3.28 5.32
N GLY A 59 -2.67 -2.74 5.54
CA GLY A 59 -3.72 -3.40 6.32
C GLY A 59 -4.15 -4.74 5.72
N ALA A 60 -4.39 -4.79 4.41
CA ALA A 60 -4.70 -6.02 3.70
C ALA A 60 -3.55 -7.05 3.80
N ALA A 61 -2.30 -6.60 3.66
CA ALA A 61 -1.12 -7.46 3.79
C ALA A 61 -1.01 -8.07 5.18
N LYS A 62 -1.20 -7.26 6.23
CA LYS A 62 -1.22 -7.74 7.62
C LYS A 62 -2.32 -8.77 7.83
N TYR A 63 -3.56 -8.44 7.44
CA TYR A 63 -4.70 -9.34 7.61
C TYR A 63 -4.48 -10.68 6.91
N LEU A 64 -4.04 -10.67 5.64
CA LEU A 64 -3.79 -11.90 4.90
C LEU A 64 -2.62 -12.71 5.48
N ALA A 65 -1.59 -12.05 6.04
CA ALA A 65 -0.48 -12.71 6.70
C ALA A 65 -0.90 -13.41 8.01
N GLU A 66 -1.86 -12.84 8.74
CA GLU A 66 -2.46 -13.45 9.94
C GLU A 66 -3.42 -14.60 9.58
N HIS A 67 -4.01 -14.59 8.38
CA HIS A 67 -4.99 -15.57 7.90
C HIS A 67 -4.48 -16.36 6.69
N ARG A 68 -3.23 -16.82 6.72
CA ARG A 68 -2.57 -17.51 5.60
C ARG A 68 -3.24 -18.81 5.17
N ASP A 69 -4.07 -19.39 6.02
CA ASP A 69 -4.87 -20.59 5.76
C ASP A 69 -6.25 -20.28 5.15
N SER A 70 -6.62 -19.01 4.98
CA SER A 70 -7.92 -18.61 4.42
C SER A 70 -7.99 -18.62 2.88
N PHE A 71 -6.84 -18.67 2.20
CA PHE A 71 -6.75 -18.62 0.73
C PHE A 71 -5.76 -19.66 0.19
N CYS A 72 -5.67 -19.85 -1.14
CA CYS A 72 -4.67 -20.70 -1.79
C CYS A 72 -3.81 -19.89 -2.76
N GLY A 73 -2.53 -20.23 -2.88
CA GLY A 73 -1.59 -19.55 -3.80
C GLY A 73 -0.84 -18.37 -3.15
N THR A 74 -0.47 -17.38 -3.96
CA THR A 74 0.41 -16.28 -3.56
C THR A 74 -0.23 -14.91 -3.81
N VAL A 75 -0.04 -13.97 -2.89
CA VAL A 75 -0.41 -12.57 -3.06
C VAL A 75 0.85 -11.72 -3.15
N GLN A 76 0.92 -10.87 -4.18
CA GLN A 76 1.96 -9.87 -4.36
C GLN A 76 1.39 -8.50 -4.00
N PHE A 77 1.98 -7.83 -3.00
CA PHE A 77 1.61 -6.49 -2.58
C PHE A 77 2.57 -5.49 -3.22
N ILE A 78 2.07 -4.65 -4.11
CA ILE A 78 2.87 -3.77 -4.98
C ILE A 78 2.65 -2.32 -4.53
N PHE A 79 3.64 -1.73 -3.87
CA PHE A 79 3.68 -0.32 -3.51
C PHE A 79 4.48 0.41 -4.59
N GLN A 80 3.75 1.04 -5.51
CA GLN A 80 4.30 1.61 -6.73
C GLN A 80 4.68 3.09 -6.52
N PRO A 81 5.91 3.49 -6.89
CA PRO A 81 6.31 4.90 -6.95
C PRO A 81 5.60 5.64 -8.11
N GLY A 82 5.73 6.97 -8.10
CA GLY A 82 5.23 7.89 -9.13
C GLY A 82 6.29 8.28 -10.15
#